data_AF-A0A961JRJ8-F1
#
_entry.id   AF-A0A961JRJ8-F1
#
_cell.length_a   1.000
_cell.length_b   1.000
_cell.length_c   1.000
_cell.angle_alpha   90.00
_cell.angle_beta   90.00
_cell.angle_gamma   90.00
#
_symmetry.space_group_name_H-M   'P 1'
#
loop_
_entity.id
_entity.type
_entity.pdbx_description
1 polymer ?
#
loop_
_entity_poly.entity_id
_entity_poly.type
_entity_poly.pdbx_seq_one_letter_code
_entity_poly.pdbx_strand_id
1 'polypeptide(L)'
;LPPAIGAAVRGLTPGQTTRALPLEDSIRIYYMRDREDVKDGTPATVVDYAALLLAGGATPANLAAAENIRADVTQCDDLYPYGRGLPPEQLIR
;
A
#
# COMPACT_ATOMS: atom_id res chain seq x y z
N LEU A 1 16.56 2.36 -5.22
CA LEU A 1 17.58 1.57 -4.50
C LEU A 1 16.97 0.25 -4.06
N PRO A 2 17.66 -0.89 -4.21
CA PRO A 2 17.22 -2.15 -3.63
C PRO A 2 16.92 -2.00 -2.12
N PRO A 3 15.89 -2.67 -1.58
CA PRO A 3 15.40 -2.42 -0.22
C PRO A 3 16.49 -2.52 0.86
N ALA A 4 17.35 -3.55 0.77
CA ALA A 4 18.45 -3.78 1.72
C ALA A 4 19.47 -2.63 1.74
N ILE A 5 19.81 -2.08 0.56
CA ILE A 5 20.75 -0.97 0.44
C ILE A 5 20.10 0.33 0.94
N GLY A 6 18.83 0.55 0.58
CA GLY A 6 18.09 1.72 1.05
C GLY A 6 17.99 1.79 2.57
N ALA A 7 17.76 0.65 3.24
CA ALA A 7 17.71 0.60 4.70
C ALA A 7 19.06 0.98 5.35
N ALA A 8 20.17 0.46 4.83
CA ALA A 8 21.50 0.75 5.35
C ALA A 8 21.91 2.22 5.16
N VAL A 9 21.53 2.85 4.03
CA VAL A 9 21.87 4.25 3.72
C VAL A 9 21.01 5.24 4.50
N ARG A 10 19.72 4.95 4.74
CA ARG A 10 18.78 5.85 5.44
C ARG A 10 19.21 6.20 6.87
N GLY A 11 19.95 5.31 7.54
CA GLY A 11 20.43 5.53 8.90
C GLY A 11 21.71 6.36 9.02
N LEU A 12 22.35 6.71 7.90
CA LEU A 12 23.63 7.42 7.92
C LEU A 12 23.46 8.94 8.00
N THR A 13 24.40 9.60 8.68
CA THR A 13 24.65 11.05 8.57
C THR A 13 25.79 11.33 7.59
N PRO A 14 25.88 12.55 7.01
CA PRO A 14 27.04 12.96 6.22
C PRO A 14 28.36 12.65 6.95
N GLY A 15 29.34 12.11 6.23
CA GLY A 15 30.62 11.66 6.79
C GLY A 15 30.65 10.20 7.26
N GLN A 16 29.51 9.52 7.33
CA GLN A 16 29.46 8.10 7.73
C GLN A 16 29.53 7.15 6.54
N THR A 17 29.94 5.92 6.82
CA THR A 17 29.89 4.80 5.88
C THR A 17 28.95 3.71 6.39
N THR A 18 28.35 2.94 5.48
CA THR A 18 27.72 1.67 5.86
C THR A 18 28.77 0.67 6.34
N ARG A 19 28.34 -0.35 7.09
CA ARG A 19 29.13 -1.59 7.17
C ARG A 19 29.26 -2.20 5.76
N ALA A 20 30.23 -3.10 5.58
CA ALA A 20 30.35 -3.88 4.36
C ALA A 20 29.06 -4.65 4.09
N LEU A 21 28.41 -4.36 2.95
CA LEU A 21 27.18 -5.01 2.54
C LEU A 21 27.52 -6.15 1.58
N PRO A 22 27.29 -7.42 1.96
CA PRO A 22 27.41 -8.53 1.05
C PRO A 22 26.23 -8.51 0.06
N LEU A 23 26.56 -8.62 -1.21
CA LEU A 23 25.66 -8.88 -2.32
C LEU A 23 26.06 -10.25 -2.91
N GLU A 24 25.20 -10.83 -3.74
CA GLU A 24 25.43 -12.17 -4.30
C GLU A 24 26.85 -12.34 -4.87
N ASP A 25 27.33 -11.36 -5.65
CA ASP A 25 28.65 -11.43 -6.31
C ASP A 25 29.65 -10.35 -5.87
N SER A 26 29.36 -9.57 -4.82
CA SER A 26 30.27 -8.46 -4.45
C SER A 26 30.09 -7.96 -3.01
N ILE A 27 31.05 -7.18 -2.55
CA ILE A 27 30.96 -6.42 -1.30
C ILE A 27 30.95 -4.93 -1.64
N ARG A 28 30.01 -4.18 -1.06
CA ARG A 28 29.92 -2.72 -1.26
C ARG A 28 29.91 -1.98 0.08
N ILE A 29 30.51 -0.79 0.06
CA ILE A 29 30.47 0.19 1.16
C ILE A 29 29.98 1.51 0.56
N TYR A 30 29.00 2.13 1.21
CA TYR A 30 28.44 3.41 0.78
C TYR A 30 28.86 4.50 1.76
N TYR A 31 29.39 5.61 1.23
CA TYR A 31 29.73 6.81 1.99
C TYR A 31 28.64 7.88 1.80
N MET A 32 28.11 8.41 2.90
CA MET A 32 27.13 9.48 2.87
C MET A 32 27.86 10.81 2.69
N ARG A 33 27.82 11.36 1.47
CA ARG A 33 28.46 12.64 1.16
C ARG A 33 27.67 13.81 1.73
N ASP A 34 26.37 13.78 1.51
CA ASP A 34 25.45 14.84 1.89
C ASP A 34 24.04 14.25 2.01
N ARG A 35 23.16 14.94 2.73
CA ARG A 35 21.75 14.58 2.84
C ARG A 35 20.90 15.84 2.86
N GLU A 36 19.98 15.91 1.92
CA GLU A 36 19.01 16.98 1.84
C GLU A 36 17.64 16.44 2.26
N ASP A 37 17.00 17.12 3.21
CA ASP A 37 15.60 16.86 3.54
C ASP A 37 14.73 17.65 2.55
N VAL A 38 14.24 16.98 1.51
CA VAL A 38 13.37 17.60 0.50
C VAL A 38 11.98 17.77 1.12
N LYS A 39 11.49 19.02 1.17
CA LYS A 39 10.19 19.35 1.79
C LYS A 39 8.97 18.91 0.96
N ASP A 40 9.16 18.52 -0.29
CA ASP A 40 8.08 18.13 -1.19
C ASP A 40 8.36 16.79 -1.87
N GLY A 41 8.02 15.73 -1.17
CA GLY A 41 7.39 14.59 -1.83
C GLY A 41 6.10 14.36 -1.07
N THR A 42 4.95 14.76 -1.62
CA THR A 42 3.67 14.26 -1.13
C THR A 42 3.85 12.76 -0.99
N PRO A 43 3.80 12.18 0.21
CA PRO A 43 3.83 10.73 0.35
C PRO A 43 2.78 10.20 -0.61
N ALA A 44 3.08 9.14 -1.35
CA ALA A 44 2.04 8.50 -2.14
C ALA A 44 0.87 8.24 -1.18
N THR A 45 -0.28 8.87 -1.42
CA THR A 45 -1.46 8.59 -0.64
C THR A 45 -1.82 7.16 -0.95
N VAL A 46 -1.38 6.25 -0.09
CA VAL A 46 -1.79 4.85 -0.15
C VAL A 46 -3.22 4.85 0.34
N VAL A 47 -4.15 4.70 -0.60
CA VAL A 47 -5.56 4.54 -0.30
C VAL A 47 -5.82 3.05 -0.22
N ASP A 48 -6.12 2.58 0.99
CA ASP A 48 -6.67 1.24 1.18
C ASP A 48 -8.07 1.21 0.55
N TYR A 49 -8.40 0.14 -0.15
CA TYR A 49 -9.69 -0.04 -0.78
C TYR A 49 -10.28 -1.41 -0.44
N ALA A 50 -11.60 -1.48 -0.48
CA ALA A 50 -12.32 -2.74 -0.45
C ALA A 50 -13.40 -2.71 -1.53
N ALA A 51 -13.73 -3.87 -2.10
CA ALA A 51 -14.73 -3.99 -3.15
C ALA A 51 -15.68 -5.16 -2.86
N LEU A 52 -16.98 -4.88 -2.91
CA LEU A 52 -18.04 -5.87 -2.84
C LEU A 52 -18.60 -6.11 -4.26
N LEU A 53 -18.45 -7.33 -4.77
CA LEU A 53 -18.90 -7.72 -6.11
C LEU A 53 -20.31 -8.32 -6.05
N LEU A 54 -21.28 -7.61 -6.64
CA LEU A 54 -22.65 -8.11 -6.79
C LEU A 54 -22.77 -9.03 -8.03
N ALA A 55 -23.18 -10.27 -7.82
CA ALA A 55 -23.37 -11.23 -8.90
C ALA A 55 -24.47 -10.78 -9.88
N GLY A 56 -24.30 -11.08 -11.17
CA GLY A 56 -25.30 -10.76 -12.20
C GLY A 56 -25.11 -9.41 -12.92
N GLY A 57 -24.05 -8.66 -12.60
CA GLY A 57 -23.68 -7.44 -13.35
C GLY A 57 -24.58 -6.23 -13.05
N ALA A 58 -24.60 -5.25 -13.95
CA ALA A 58 -25.31 -3.97 -13.77
C ALA A 58 -26.82 -4.07 -14.06
N THR A 59 -27.52 -4.97 -13.36
CA THR A 59 -28.99 -5.04 -13.42
C THR A 59 -29.62 -3.89 -12.61
N PRO A 60 -30.86 -3.49 -12.89
CA PRO A 60 -31.56 -2.48 -12.10
C PRO A 60 -31.60 -2.82 -10.59
N ALA A 61 -31.74 -4.10 -10.26
CA ALA A 61 -31.73 -4.59 -8.88
C ALA A 61 -30.36 -4.39 -8.22
N ASN A 62 -29.26 -4.73 -8.92
CA ASN A 62 -27.91 -4.56 -8.39
C ASN A 62 -27.50 -3.09 -8.29
N LEU A 63 -27.95 -2.24 -9.21
CA LEU A 63 -27.72 -0.81 -9.12
C LEU A 63 -28.42 -0.21 -7.90
N ALA A 64 -29.69 -0.56 -7.67
CA ALA A 64 -30.42 -0.12 -6.48
C ALA A 64 -29.76 -0.64 -5.18
N ALA A 65 -29.33 -1.91 -5.16
CA ALA A 65 -28.62 -2.47 -4.02
C ALA A 65 -27.27 -1.75 -3.76
N ALA A 66 -26.51 -1.47 -4.81
CA ALA A 66 -25.24 -0.76 -4.71
C ALA A 66 -25.42 0.67 -4.17
N GLU A 67 -26.46 1.39 -4.60
CA GLU A 67 -26.76 2.73 -4.07
C GLU A 67 -27.13 2.70 -2.58
N ASN A 68 -27.93 1.72 -2.15
CA ASN A 68 -28.26 1.55 -0.73
C ASN A 68 -27.00 1.26 0.10
N ILE A 69 -26.15 0.33 -0.37
CA ILE A 69 -24.90 -0.02 0.32
C ILE A 69 -23.96 1.19 0.41
N ARG A 70 -23.85 1.99 -0.67
CA ARG A 70 -23.04 3.21 -0.68
C ARG A 70 -23.53 4.27 0.30
N ALA A 71 -24.84 4.36 0.53
CA ALA A 71 -25.39 5.29 1.50
C ALA A 71 -25.07 4.89 2.95
N ASP A 72 -24.90 3.60 3.21
CA ASP A 72 -24.66 3.05 4.54
C ASP A 72 -23.16 2.92 4.90
N VAL A 73 -22.27 2.89 3.90
CA VAL A 73 -20.83 2.62 4.07
C VAL A 73 -20.02 3.92 4.21
N THR A 74 -19.18 3.99 5.24
CA THR A 74 -18.28 5.13 5.51
C THR A 74 -16.80 4.77 5.46
N GLN A 75 -16.47 3.51 5.75
CA GLN A 75 -15.12 2.95 5.74
C GLN A 75 -15.11 1.52 5.19
N CYS A 76 -13.94 1.00 4.83
CA CYS A 76 -13.80 -0.33 4.20
C CYS A 76 -14.45 -1.47 5.02
N ASP A 77 -14.38 -1.39 6.35
CA ASP A 77 -14.90 -2.42 7.25
C ASP A 77 -16.43 -2.52 7.24
N ASP A 78 -17.12 -1.44 6.82
CA ASP A 78 -18.58 -1.41 6.75
C ASP A 78 -19.11 -2.31 5.61
N LEU A 79 -18.24 -2.81 4.72
CA LEU A 79 -18.61 -3.80 3.70
C LEU A 79 -18.70 -5.23 4.26
N TYR A 80 -18.13 -5.52 5.44
CA TYR A 80 -18.12 -6.88 6.00
C TYR A 80 -19.51 -7.47 6.28
N PRO A 81 -20.49 -6.73 6.82
CA PRO A 81 -21.86 -7.24 6.99
C PRO A 81 -22.48 -7.70 5.67
N TYR A 82 -22.23 -6.99 4.57
CA TYR A 82 -22.76 -7.32 3.24
C TYR A 82 -22.01 -8.48 2.57
N GLY A 83 -20.72 -8.65 2.86
CA GLY A 83 -19.90 -9.78 2.40
C GLY A 83 -20.07 -11.06 3.22
N ARG A 84 -20.75 -11.01 4.37
CA ARG A 84 -20.88 -12.15 5.29
C ARG A 84 -21.65 -13.29 4.63
N GLY A 85 -21.00 -14.45 4.49
CA GLY A 85 -21.62 -15.64 3.91
C GLY A 85 -21.60 -15.69 2.38
N LEU A 86 -21.02 -14.68 1.73
CA LEU A 86 -20.70 -14.71 0.31
C LEU A 86 -19.39 -15.50 0.07
N PRO A 87 -19.17 -15.99 -1.17
CA PRO A 87 -17.87 -16.54 -1.56
C PRO A 87 -16.73 -15.52 -1.32
N PRO A 88 -15.52 -15.97 -0.91
CA PRO A 88 -14.40 -15.09 -0.57
C PRO A 88 -14.03 -14.10 -1.69
N GLU A 89 -14.20 -14.51 -2.95
CA GLU A 89 -13.94 -13.69 -4.13
C GLU A 89 -14.89 -12.50 -4.31
N GLN A 90 -16.03 -12.45 -3.60
CA GLN A 90 -16.97 -11.34 -3.68
C GLN A 90 -16.62 -10.16 -2.78
N LEU A 91 -15.76 -10.33 -1.78
CA LEU A 91 -15.28 -9.22 -0.95
C LEU A 91 -13.75 -9.16 -1.03
N ILE A 92 -13.25 -8.14 -1.74
CA ILE A 92 -11.82 -7.90 -1.95
C ILE A 92 -11.35 -6.83 -0.97
N ARG A 93 -10.15 -7.00 -0.41
CA ARG A 93 -9.41 -6.04 0.41
C ARG A 93 -7.92 -6.11 0.09
#